data_AF-A0A5E4BWY3-F1
#
_entry.id   AF-A0A5E4BWY3-F1
#
_cell.length_a   1.000
_cell.length_b   1.000
_cell.length_c   1.000
_cell.angle_alpha   90.00
_cell.angle_beta   90.00
_cell.angle_gamma   90.00
#
_symmetry.space_group_name_H-M   'P 1'
#
loop_
_entity.id
_entity.type
_entity.pdbx_description
1 polymer ?
#
loop_
_entity_poly.entity_id
_entity_poly.type
_entity_poly.pdbx_seq_one_letter_code
_entity_poly.pdbx_strand_id
1 'polypeptide(L)' 'DVAPVQGTAFDLRKPVEFGKHLQKFRIDGFDHNFCLNGSKEKYFCARVYHAGSWRVLEVYIGVLVSSFTRATS' A
#
# COMPACT_ATOMS: atom_id res chain seq x y z
N ASP A 1 -6.88 8.93 13.48
CA ASP A 1 -7.87 7.83 13.43
C ASP A 1 -7.78 7.04 12.15
N VAL A 2 -8.23 5.79 12.19
CA VAL A 2 -8.36 4.90 11.01
C VAL A 2 -9.77 5.02 10.46
N ALA A 3 -9.91 5.19 9.14
CA ALA A 3 -11.20 5.33 8.46
C ALA A 3 -11.39 4.28 7.36
N PRO A 4 -12.63 3.82 7.10
CA PRO A 4 -12.91 2.91 6.00
C PRO A 4 -12.72 3.62 4.65
N VAL A 5 -12.15 2.91 3.67
CA VAL A 5 -11.88 3.49 2.35
C VAL A 5 -13.05 3.41 1.38
N GLN A 6 -14.03 2.52 1.62
CA GLN A 6 -15.14 2.24 0.70
C GLN A 6 -15.88 3.52 0.28
N GLY A 7 -15.96 3.76 -1.02
CA GLY A 7 -16.67 4.94 -1.58
C GLY A 7 -15.88 6.25 -1.51
N THR A 8 -14.64 6.23 -1.04
CA THR A 8 -13.77 7.41 -0.95
C THR A 8 -12.68 7.42 -2.03
N ALA A 9 -11.95 8.54 -2.14
CA ALA A 9 -10.75 8.63 -2.97
C ALA A 9 -9.64 7.65 -2.55
N PHE A 10 -9.69 7.15 -1.31
CA PHE A 10 -8.71 6.23 -0.75
C PHE A 10 -9.02 4.76 -1.08
N ASP A 11 -10.10 4.46 -1.81
CA ASP A 11 -10.40 3.10 -2.24
C ASP A 11 -9.55 2.68 -3.44
N LEU A 12 -8.32 2.25 -3.15
CA LEU A 12 -7.34 1.80 -4.15
C LEU A 12 -7.26 0.26 -4.25
N ARG A 13 -8.26 -0.46 -3.72
CA ARG A 13 -8.29 -1.94 -3.72
C ARG A 13 -8.49 -2.54 -5.12
N LYS A 14 -8.98 -1.73 -6.06
CA LYS A 14 -9.01 -2.05 -7.49
C LYS A 14 -8.04 -1.12 -8.22
N PRO A 15 -7.38 -1.58 -9.30
CA PRO A 15 -6.51 -0.71 -10.09
C PRO A 15 -7.27 0.53 -10.58
N VAL A 16 -6.65 1.69 -10.45
CA VAL A 16 -7.15 2.97 -10.96
C VAL A 16 -6.07 3.65 -11.79
N GLU A 17 -6.48 4.42 -12.79
CA GLU A 17 -5.57 5.31 -13.49
C GLU A 17 -5.31 6.54 -12.60
N PHE A 18 -4.08 6.65 -12.08
CA PHE A 18 -3.76 7.55 -10.97
C PHE A 18 -4.18 9.00 -11.21
N GLY A 19 -3.80 9.60 -12.34
CA GLY A 19 -4.16 10.99 -12.67
C GLY A 19 -5.66 11.24 -12.78
N LYS A 20 -6.40 10.34 -13.46
CA LYS A 20 -7.87 10.45 -13.58
C LYS A 20 -8.57 10.31 -12.22
N HIS A 21 -8.03 9.45 -11.35
CA HIS A 21 -8.57 9.25 -10.00
C HIS A 21 -8.39 10.50 -9.14
N LEU A 22 -7.21 11.12 -9.13
CA LEU A 22 -6.96 12.39 -8.44
C LEU A 22 -7.90 13.50 -8.93
N GLN A 23 -8.07 13.63 -10.25
CA GLN A 23 -8.97 14.61 -10.85
C GLN A 23 -10.43 14.39 -10.45
N LYS A 24 -10.91 13.13 -10.52
CA LYS A 24 -12.29 12.76 -10.16
C LYS A 24 -12.65 13.17 -8.74
N PHE A 25 -11.73 12.96 -7.79
CA PHE A 25 -11.95 13.25 -6.38
C PHE A 25 -11.47 14.64 -5.96
N ARG A 26 -10.90 15.43 -6.88
CA ARG A 26 -10.39 16.79 -6.65
C ARG A 26 -9.37 16.83 -5.50
N ILE A 27 -8.40 15.93 -5.54
CA ILE A 27 -7.30 15.85 -4.57
C ILE A 27 -5.96 16.01 -5.28
N ASP A 28 -4.99 16.62 -4.61
CA ASP A 28 -3.67 16.93 -5.19
C ASP A 28 -2.70 15.75 -5.14
N GLY A 29 -2.98 14.76 -4.29
CA GLY A 29 -2.14 13.58 -4.11
C GLY A 29 -2.49 12.81 -2.85
N PHE A 30 -1.62 11.88 -2.47
CA PHE A 30 -1.71 11.12 -1.23
C PHE A 30 -0.46 11.31 -0.40
N ASP A 31 -0.64 11.72 0.86
CA ASP A 31 0.37 11.62 1.92
C ASP A 31 -0.24 10.95 3.16
N HIS A 32 -0.82 9.77 2.95
CA HIS A 32 -1.61 9.06 3.95
C HIS A 32 -1.07 7.65 4.12
N ASN A 33 -1.09 7.16 5.36
CA ASN A 33 -0.80 5.76 5.64
C ASN A 33 -2.03 4.89 5.36
N PHE A 34 -1.86 3.86 4.54
CA PHE A 34 -2.91 2.87 4.28
C PHE A 34 -2.77 1.72 5.29
N CYS A 35 -3.85 1.46 6.03
CA CYS A 35 -3.88 0.33 6.95
C CYS A 35 -3.94 -0.97 6.15
N LEU A 36 -2.94 -1.82 6.36
CA LEU A 36 -2.84 -3.11 5.71
C LEU A 36 -3.45 -4.19 6.60
N ASN A 37 -4.23 -5.09 6.01
CA ASN A 37 -4.73 -6.28 6.71
C ASN A 37 -3.59 -7.30 6.82
N GLY A 38 -2.67 -7.05 7.75
CA GLY A 38 -1.49 -7.88 7.97
C GLY A 38 -1.82 -9.22 8.64
N SER A 39 -1.22 -10.30 8.14
CA SER A 39 -0.98 -11.53 8.90
C SER A 39 0.48 -11.59 9.35
N LYS A 40 0.88 -12.59 10.14
CA LYS A 40 2.30 -12.79 10.52
C LYS A 40 3.20 -13.23 9.35
N GLU A 41 2.65 -13.41 8.15
CA GLU A 41 3.36 -13.89 6.96
C GLU A 41 3.64 -12.75 5.97
N LYS A 42 4.45 -13.02 4.95
CA LYS A 42 4.67 -12.07 3.84
C LYS A 42 3.34 -11.84 3.11
N TYR A 43 2.88 -10.60 3.02
CA TYR A 43 1.60 -10.28 2.38
C TYR A 43 1.74 -9.17 1.33
N PHE A 44 0.81 -9.19 0.36
CA PHE A 44 0.75 -8.23 -0.74
C PHE A 44 0.33 -6.84 -0.21
N CYS A 45 1.08 -5.81 -0.57
CA CYS A 45 0.82 -4.42 -0.15
C CYS A 45 0.21 -3.60 -1.30
N ALA A 46 0.92 -3.51 -2.42
CA ALA A 46 0.53 -2.65 -3.52
C ALA A 46 1.12 -3.14 -4.85
N ARG A 47 0.47 -2.76 -5.95
CA ARG A 47 0.98 -2.92 -7.31
C ARG A 47 0.89 -1.58 -8.04
N VAL A 48 1.97 -1.21 -8.70
CA VAL A 48 2.01 -0.08 -9.64
C VAL A 48 2.30 -0.63 -11.02
N TYR A 49 1.51 -0.21 -12.00
CA TYR A 49 1.68 -0.59 -13.39
C TYR A 49 1.80 0.65 -14.27
N HIS A 50 2.84 0.71 -15.08
CA HIS A 50 3.04 1.77 -16.05
C HIS A 50 2.90 1.20 -17.46
N ALA A 51 1.72 1.37 -18.06
CA ALA A 51 1.36 0.80 -19.35
C ALA A 51 2.28 1.22 -20.49
N GLY A 52 2.74 2.49 -20.50
CA GLY A 52 3.62 3.01 -21.55
C GLY A 52 4.97 2.31 -21.64
N SER A 53 5.44 1.69 -20.55
CA SER A 53 6.71 0.94 -20.53
C SER A 53 6.53 -0.54 -20.17
N TRP A 54 5.30 -1.02 -20.00
CA TRP A 54 4.97 -2.38 -19.55
C TRP A 54 5.64 -2.80 -18.23
N ARG A 55 6.05 -1.83 -17.40
CA ARG A 55 6.73 -2.12 -16.13
C ARG A 55 5.70 -2.34 -15.03
N VAL A 56 5.94 -3.33 -14.19
CA VAL A 56 5.16 -3.63 -12.99
C VAL A 56 6.09 -3.57 -11.78
N LEU A 57 5.67 -2.86 -10.73
CA LEU A 57 6.27 -2.93 -9.41
C LEU A 57 5.26 -3.53 -8.45
N GLU A 58 5.63 -4.61 -7.78
CA GLU A 58 4.85 -5.20 -6.69
C GLU A 58 5.61 -5.03 -5.37
N VAL A 59 4.90 -4.58 -4.34
CA VAL A 59 5.44 -4.42 -3.01
C VAL A 59 4.82 -5.47 -2.10
N TYR A 60 5.68 -6.21 -1.43
CA TYR A 60 5.31 -7.19 -0.41
C TYR A 60 5.95 -6.78 0.90
N ILE A 61 5.19 -6.85 1.99
CA ILE A 61 5.70 -6.58 3.34
C ILE A 61 5.88 -7.91 4.05
N GLY A 62 7.01 -8.07 4.74
CA GLY A 62 7.32 -9.21 5.59
C GLY A 62 7.61 -8.75 7.02
N VAL A 63 7.49 -9.67 7.98
CA VAL A 63 7.89 -9.43 9.36
C VAL A 63 9.39 -9.66 9.48
N LEU A 64 10.14 -8.62 9.87
CA LEU A 64 11.55 -8.73 10.26
C LEU A 64 11.58 -9.23 11.71
N VAL A 65 11.59 -10.55 11.91
CA VAL A 65 11.84 -11.12 13.25
C VAL A 65 13.34 -11.02 13.50
N SER A 66 13.78 -9.92 14.12
CA SER A 66 15.12 -9.87 14.71
C SER A 66 15.06 -10.52 16.09
N SER A 67 15.48 -11.78 16.18
CA SER A 67 15.74 -12.42 17.47
C SER A 67 16.97 -11.74 18.09
N PHE A 68 16.76 -10.70 18.90
CA PHE A 68 17.82 -10.19 19.77
C PHE A 68 17.91 -11.14 20.98
N THR A 69 18.65 -12.24 20.85
CA THR A 69 19.10 -13.01 22.02
C THR A 69 20.14 -12.15 22.74
N ARG A 70 19.70 -11.51 23.83
CA ARG A 70 20.59 -10.86 24.79
C ARG A 70 21.48 -11.94 25.38
N ALA A 71 22.72 -12.05 24.91
CA ALA A 71 23.75 -12.86 25.56
C ALA A 71 24.06 -12.20 26.91
N THR A 72 23.53 -12.76 28.00
CA THR A 72 23.97 -12.42 29.35
C THR A 72 25.29 -13.15 29.60
N SER A 73 26.37 -12.38 29.72
CA SER A 73 27.61 -12.75 30.41
C SER A 73 27.50 -12.48 31.90
#